data_AF-A0A640KPE4-F1
#
_entry.id   AF-A0A640KPE4-F1
#
_cell.length_a   1.000
_cell.length_b   1.000
_cell.length_c   1.000
_cell.angle_alpha   90.00
_cell.angle_beta   90.00
_cell.angle_gamma   90.00
#
_symmetry.space_group_name_H-M   'P 1'
#
loop_
_entity.id
_entity.type
_entity.pdbx_description
1 polymer ?
#
loop_
_entity_poly.entity_id
_entity_poly.type
_entity_poly.pdbx_seq_one_letter_code
_entity_poly.pdbx_strand_id
1 'polypeptide(L)'
;MGEDHPIGPVVHADSRILFCGTFPPVRKSIRFYYPNANNDMWKVLGQVFYDDVDAFYTSADCVSSLFSPPSKQSSCRAATRVLDERRIWHFAHSQPVGFFDVCRRVRRRRGTSADDNIEALERTNVLRDVLSCTPHCAGILTTGTLAFTMLLDDLCAHGTFLTSSGAPVEAVFKTRRGKPKHHIPPMGGYLKWVPSEACSFCSAVWIYRCPSTSRALPLKLEDKTRHYRLAVAAHIPVPLMSAPASVANT
;
A
#
# COMPACT_ATOMS: atom_id res chain seq x y z
N MET A 1 -0.95 -25.18 -4.40
CA MET A 1 -2.23 -24.82 -3.76
C MET A 1 -2.42 -23.31 -3.82
N GLY A 2 -3.65 -22.80 -3.92
CA GLY A 2 -3.91 -21.35 -3.87
C GLY A 2 -3.93 -20.84 -2.43
N GLU A 3 -3.62 -19.57 -2.23
CA GLU A 3 -3.67 -18.88 -0.94
C GLU A 3 -4.56 -17.64 -1.03
N ASP A 4 -5.43 -17.45 -0.03
CA ASP A 4 -6.38 -16.35 0.04
C ASP A 4 -5.82 -15.17 0.85
N HIS A 5 -6.24 -13.96 0.51
CA HIS A 5 -5.93 -12.76 1.26
C HIS A 5 -6.59 -12.86 2.65
N PRO A 6 -5.86 -12.62 3.75
CA PRO A 6 -6.38 -12.83 5.10
C PRO A 6 -7.47 -11.83 5.54
N ILE A 7 -7.57 -10.70 4.85
CA ILE A 7 -8.57 -9.63 5.10
C ILE A 7 -9.12 -9.09 3.78
N GLY A 8 -10.29 -8.46 3.77
CA GLY A 8 -10.79 -7.73 2.59
C GLY A 8 -10.16 -6.33 2.48
N PRO A 9 -10.54 -5.55 1.44
CA PRO A 9 -10.25 -4.11 1.40
C PRO A 9 -10.65 -3.43 2.71
N VAL A 10 -9.76 -2.62 3.26
CA VAL A 10 -10.02 -1.77 4.43
C VAL A 10 -10.19 -0.35 3.91
N VAL A 11 -11.43 0.03 3.66
CA VAL A 11 -11.82 1.30 3.05
C VAL A 11 -13.11 1.82 3.66
N HIS A 12 -13.33 3.14 3.60
CA HIS A 12 -14.53 3.79 4.13
C HIS A 12 -14.92 5.00 3.27
N ALA A 13 -16.12 5.55 3.49
CA ALA A 13 -16.67 6.61 2.63
C ALA A 13 -15.77 7.85 2.53
N ASP A 14 -15.04 8.16 3.61
CA ASP A 14 -14.11 9.29 3.70
C ASP A 14 -12.68 8.99 3.22
N SER A 15 -12.39 7.77 2.75
CA SER A 15 -11.08 7.45 2.18
C SER A 15 -10.86 8.26 0.90
N ARG A 16 -9.94 9.23 0.96
CA ARG A 16 -9.56 10.09 -0.17
C ARG A 16 -8.41 9.53 -0.98
N ILE A 17 -7.50 8.81 -0.32
CA ILE A 17 -6.43 8.06 -0.98
C ILE A 17 -6.45 6.60 -0.58
N LEU A 18 -6.04 5.71 -1.49
CA LEU A 18 -5.97 4.28 -1.23
C LEU A 18 -4.56 3.76 -1.52
N PHE A 19 -3.95 3.06 -0.56
CA PHE A 19 -2.71 2.32 -0.77
C PHE A 19 -3.02 0.95 -1.35
N CYS A 20 -2.39 0.63 -2.48
CA CYS A 20 -2.73 -0.53 -3.30
C CYS A 20 -1.50 -1.41 -3.53
N GLY A 21 -1.42 -2.55 -2.83
CA GLY A 21 -0.36 -3.55 -3.05
C GLY A 21 -0.75 -4.67 -4.02
N THR A 22 0.15 -5.64 -4.18
CA THR A 22 -0.09 -6.83 -5.02
C THR A 22 -0.87 -7.89 -4.26
N PHE A 23 -0.28 -8.39 -3.19
CA PHE A 23 -0.77 -9.43 -2.29
C PHE A 23 0.14 -9.48 -1.03
N PRO A 24 -0.35 -9.92 0.14
CA PRO A 24 0.47 -9.93 1.35
C PRO A 24 1.64 -10.92 1.25
N PRO A 25 2.72 -10.75 2.02
CA PRO A 25 3.81 -11.71 2.06
C PRO A 25 3.40 -13.04 2.73
N VAL A 26 4.25 -14.06 2.57
CA VAL A 26 4.04 -15.40 3.13
C VAL A 26 3.90 -15.34 4.65
N ARG A 27 4.95 -14.85 5.33
CA ARG A 27 4.95 -14.60 6.78
C ARG A 27 4.30 -13.25 7.06
N LYS A 28 3.52 -13.16 8.14
CA LYS A 28 2.78 -11.96 8.52
C LYS A 28 2.91 -11.79 10.04
N SER A 29 3.46 -10.66 10.49
CA SER A 29 3.67 -10.39 11.92
C SER A 29 2.46 -9.74 12.57
N ILE A 30 1.60 -9.11 11.78
CA ILE A 30 0.31 -8.53 12.17
C ILE A 30 -0.78 -8.97 11.18
N ARG A 31 -2.07 -8.82 11.54
CA ARG A 31 -3.21 -9.15 10.67
C ARG A 31 -3.74 -7.93 9.91
N PHE A 32 -2.82 -7.15 9.34
CA PHE A 32 -3.11 -5.98 8.51
C PHE A 32 -2.20 -5.91 7.28
N TYR A 33 -2.44 -4.96 6.38
CA TYR A 33 -1.59 -4.69 5.21
C TYR A 33 -0.14 -4.37 5.61
N TYR A 34 0.80 -4.74 4.72
CA TYR A 34 2.24 -4.61 4.93
C TYR A 34 2.72 -5.18 6.30
N PRO A 35 2.48 -6.48 6.56
CA PRO A 35 2.43 -7.02 7.92
C PRO A 35 3.78 -7.25 8.60
N ASN A 36 4.89 -6.82 8.02
CA ASN A 36 6.23 -7.13 8.54
C ASN A 36 7.11 -5.88 8.60
N ALA A 37 7.90 -5.74 9.66
CA ALA A 37 8.84 -4.62 9.85
C ALA A 37 9.96 -4.52 8.80
N ASN A 38 10.18 -5.59 8.02
CA ASN A 38 11.09 -5.59 6.86
C ASN A 38 10.48 -4.97 5.60
N ASN A 39 9.18 -4.67 5.59
CA ASN A 39 8.55 -3.81 4.60
C ASN A 39 8.54 -2.38 5.18
N ASP A 40 9.05 -1.42 4.42
CA ASP A 40 9.23 -0.05 4.92
C ASP A 40 7.95 0.78 4.88
N MET A 41 6.78 0.22 4.51
CA MET A 41 5.53 0.99 4.38
C MET A 41 5.21 1.76 5.64
N TRP A 42 5.23 1.11 6.81
CA TRP A 42 4.86 1.77 8.05
C TRP A 42 5.86 2.86 8.47
N LYS A 43 7.14 2.76 8.09
CA LYS A 43 8.11 3.86 8.25
C LYS A 43 7.81 5.01 7.32
N VAL A 44 7.50 4.71 6.06
CA VAL A 44 7.11 5.71 5.05
C VAL A 44 5.87 6.47 5.52
N LEU A 45 4.82 5.77 5.95
CA LEU A 45 3.60 6.42 6.43
C LEU A 45 3.83 7.20 7.72
N GLY A 46 4.66 6.68 8.63
CA GLY A 46 5.04 7.41 9.85
C GLY A 46 5.70 8.75 9.52
N GLN A 47 6.66 8.74 8.61
CA GLN A 47 7.34 9.97 8.17
C GLN A 47 6.41 10.91 7.35
N VAL A 48 5.49 10.37 6.55
CA VAL A 48 4.57 11.19 5.74
C VAL A 48 3.52 11.88 6.59
N PHE A 49 2.91 11.15 7.54
CA PHE A 49 1.75 11.64 8.29
C PHE A 49 2.13 12.29 9.62
N TYR A 50 3.23 11.86 10.25
CA TYR A 50 3.62 12.28 11.60
C TYR A 50 5.05 12.79 11.73
N ASP A 51 5.81 12.81 10.64
CA ASP A 51 7.24 13.13 10.63
C ASP A 51 8.09 12.24 11.57
N ASP A 52 7.60 11.02 11.84
CA ASP A 52 8.22 10.05 12.76
C ASP A 52 8.22 8.64 12.14
N VAL A 53 9.42 8.13 11.79
CA VAL A 53 9.60 6.78 11.23
C VAL A 53 9.16 5.65 12.16
N ASP A 54 9.14 5.90 13.46
CA ASP A 54 8.80 4.94 14.52
C ASP A 54 7.34 5.08 14.97
N ALA A 55 6.54 5.97 14.35
CA ALA A 55 5.16 6.25 14.76
C ALA A 55 4.31 4.99 14.91
N PHE A 56 4.50 3.97 14.06
CA PHE A 56 3.73 2.72 14.06
C PHE A 56 4.46 1.53 14.71
N TYR A 57 5.50 1.80 15.48
CA TYR A 57 6.32 0.78 16.10
C TYR A 57 6.27 0.90 17.62
N THR A 58 6.34 -0.24 18.29
CA THR A 58 6.57 -0.32 19.73
C THR A 58 7.87 -1.09 19.99
N SER A 59 8.45 -0.88 21.17
CA SER A 59 9.57 -1.70 21.64
C SER A 59 9.03 -3.07 22.03
N ALA A 60 9.61 -4.15 21.50
CA ALA A 60 9.44 -5.44 22.14
C ALA A 60 10.19 -5.38 23.48
N ASP A 61 9.47 -5.27 24.60
CA ASP A 61 10.07 -5.31 25.92
C ASP A 61 10.97 -6.54 26.03
N CYS A 62 12.18 -6.34 26.54
CA CYS A 62 13.12 -7.42 26.83
C CYS A 62 12.60 -8.24 28.02
N VAL A 63 11.64 -9.13 27.82
CA VAL A 63 11.10 -10.02 28.87
C VAL A 63 12.19 -10.97 29.42
N SER A 64 13.38 -11.03 28.83
CA SER A 64 14.47 -11.90 29.27
C SER A 64 15.39 -11.34 30.37
N SER A 65 15.20 -10.11 30.86
CA SER A 65 16.14 -9.49 31.80
C SER A 65 15.93 -9.86 33.28
N LEU A 66 14.88 -10.61 33.65
CA LEU A 66 14.67 -11.05 35.04
C LEU A 66 15.50 -12.28 35.45
N PHE A 67 16.22 -12.93 34.50
CA PHE A 67 17.04 -14.13 34.78
C PHE A 67 18.46 -14.07 34.20
N SER A 68 18.97 -12.89 33.86
CA SER A 68 20.35 -12.78 33.34
C SER A 68 21.36 -12.59 34.49
N PRO A 69 22.38 -13.45 34.64
CA PRO A 69 23.42 -13.29 35.67
C PRO A 69 24.26 -12.02 35.45
N PRO A 70 24.89 -11.46 36.50
CA PRO A 70 25.42 -10.08 36.49
C PRO A 70 26.69 -9.86 35.64
N SER A 71 27.16 -10.84 34.88
CA SER A 71 28.54 -10.84 34.37
C SER A 71 28.73 -10.57 32.86
N LYS A 72 27.70 -10.13 32.12
CA LYS A 72 27.86 -9.70 30.71
C LYS A 72 27.01 -8.47 30.36
N GLN A 73 27.29 -7.33 30.97
CA GLN A 73 26.86 -6.02 30.47
C GLN A 73 27.80 -5.56 29.35
N SER A 74 27.68 -6.16 28.17
CA SER A 74 28.37 -5.68 26.96
C SER A 74 27.57 -6.01 25.69
N SER A 75 26.51 -5.23 25.50
CA SER A 75 26.06 -4.64 24.23
C SER A 75 24.64 -4.17 24.45
N CYS A 76 24.39 -2.89 24.20
CA CYS A 76 23.05 -2.35 24.09
C CYS A 76 22.42 -3.08 22.90
N ARG A 77 21.72 -4.21 23.14
CA ARG A 77 20.93 -4.84 22.08
C ARG A 77 19.93 -3.80 21.63
N ALA A 78 20.04 -3.33 20.38
CA ALA A 78 19.08 -2.41 19.81
C ALA A 78 17.68 -2.99 20.06
N ALA A 79 16.81 -2.23 20.73
CA ALA A 79 15.46 -2.66 21.01
C ALA A 79 14.82 -3.13 19.70
N THR A 80 14.33 -4.37 19.66
CA THR A 80 13.70 -4.88 18.45
C THR A 80 12.35 -4.19 18.33
N ARG A 81 12.25 -3.24 17.39
CA ARG A 81 11.01 -2.55 17.06
C ARG A 81 10.06 -3.52 16.36
N VAL A 82 8.85 -3.66 16.89
CA VAL A 82 7.78 -4.47 16.30
C VAL A 82 6.63 -3.56 15.88
N LEU A 83 5.86 -3.98 14.88
CA LEU A 83 4.70 -3.20 14.43
C LEU A 83 3.62 -3.17 15.52
N ASP A 84 3.10 -1.99 15.80
CA ASP A 84 1.94 -1.80 16.67
C ASP A 84 0.65 -1.92 15.84
N GLU A 85 0.08 -3.12 15.82
CA GLU A 85 -1.14 -3.41 15.07
C GLU A 85 -2.33 -2.53 15.50
N ARG A 86 -2.45 -2.19 16.79
CA ARG A 86 -3.55 -1.35 17.29
C ARG A 86 -3.44 0.07 16.75
N ARG A 87 -2.24 0.64 16.78
CA ARG A 87 -1.99 1.99 16.25
C ARG A 87 -2.17 2.04 14.72
N ILE A 88 -1.77 0.99 14.02
CA ILE A 88 -1.99 0.83 12.57
C ILE A 88 -3.49 0.84 12.24
N TRP A 89 -4.28 0.02 12.94
CA TRP A 89 -5.74 0.00 12.75
C TRP A 89 -6.38 1.34 13.08
N HIS A 90 -5.95 2.00 14.16
CA HIS A 90 -6.47 3.32 14.52
C HIS A 90 -6.17 4.36 13.43
N PHE A 91 -4.96 4.38 12.88
CA PHE A 91 -4.62 5.25 11.76
C PHE A 91 -5.49 4.98 10.53
N ALA A 92 -5.68 3.70 10.15
CA ALA A 92 -6.48 3.33 9.00
C ALA A 92 -7.96 3.74 9.12
N HIS A 93 -8.48 3.90 10.34
CA HIS A 93 -9.87 4.33 10.58
C HIS A 93 -10.03 5.83 10.86
N SER A 94 -8.97 6.50 11.33
CA SER A 94 -9.03 7.92 11.72
C SER A 94 -8.59 8.87 10.61
N GLN A 95 -7.79 8.37 9.65
CA GLN A 95 -7.28 9.17 8.54
C GLN A 95 -8.08 8.88 7.26
N PRO A 96 -8.16 9.83 6.32
CA PRO A 96 -8.89 9.66 5.05
C PRO A 96 -8.10 8.78 4.06
N VAL A 97 -7.67 7.60 4.52
CA VAL A 97 -6.85 6.63 3.79
C VAL A 97 -7.55 5.28 3.75
N GLY A 98 -7.28 4.48 2.74
CA GLY A 98 -7.72 3.09 2.67
C GLY A 98 -6.61 2.17 2.17
N PHE A 99 -6.82 0.88 2.29
CA PHE A 99 -5.85 -0.15 1.92
C PHE A 99 -6.54 -1.29 1.20
N PHE A 100 -5.95 -1.73 0.10
CA PHE A 100 -6.34 -2.97 -0.56
C PHE A 100 -5.17 -3.56 -1.33
N ASP A 101 -5.31 -4.81 -1.74
CA ASP A 101 -4.41 -5.46 -2.68
C ASP A 101 -5.17 -5.82 -3.95
N VAL A 102 -4.51 -5.81 -5.09
CA VAL A 102 -5.14 -6.11 -6.38
C VAL A 102 -5.53 -7.59 -6.55
N CYS A 103 -4.99 -8.48 -5.72
CA CYS A 103 -5.29 -9.91 -5.74
C CYS A 103 -6.01 -10.34 -4.44
N ARG A 104 -7.03 -11.19 -4.58
CA ARG A 104 -7.74 -11.83 -3.46
C ARG A 104 -7.26 -13.26 -3.21
N ARG A 105 -6.84 -13.95 -4.27
CA ARG A 105 -6.30 -15.30 -4.20
C ARG A 105 -5.15 -15.45 -5.19
N VAL A 106 -4.04 -16.01 -4.74
CA VAL A 106 -2.85 -16.21 -5.58
C VAL A 106 -2.32 -17.63 -5.47
N ARG A 107 -1.44 -17.99 -6.41
CA ARG A 107 -0.53 -19.13 -6.29
C ARG A 107 0.90 -18.61 -6.37
N ARG A 108 1.72 -18.96 -5.39
CA ARG A 108 3.17 -18.71 -5.44
C ARG A 108 3.86 -19.86 -6.14
N ARG A 109 4.63 -19.59 -7.20
CA ARG A 109 5.32 -20.66 -7.96
C ARG A 109 6.52 -21.25 -7.22
N ARG A 110 7.21 -20.43 -6.42
CA ARG A 110 8.46 -20.74 -5.71
C ARG A 110 8.36 -20.54 -4.19
N GLY A 111 7.15 -20.36 -3.65
CA GLY A 111 6.93 -20.13 -2.21
C GLY A 111 7.50 -18.82 -1.64
N THR A 112 8.01 -17.90 -2.47
CA THR A 112 8.55 -16.59 -2.03
C THR A 112 7.53 -15.45 -2.16
N SER A 113 7.82 -14.32 -1.51
CA SER A 113 6.98 -13.11 -1.53
C SER A 113 7.31 -12.14 -2.68
N ALA A 114 8.12 -12.54 -3.65
CA ALA A 114 8.47 -11.70 -4.79
C ALA A 114 7.29 -11.59 -5.78
N ASP A 115 7.12 -10.42 -6.37
CA ASP A 115 6.02 -10.15 -7.31
C ASP A 115 6.09 -11.03 -8.57
N ASP A 116 7.29 -11.31 -9.09
CA ASP A 116 7.52 -12.18 -10.25
C ASP A 116 7.10 -13.65 -10.03
N ASN A 117 6.84 -14.00 -8.77
CA ASN A 117 6.45 -15.32 -8.32
C ASN A 117 4.92 -15.46 -8.13
N ILE A 118 4.15 -14.38 -8.29
CA ILE A 118 2.71 -14.36 -8.04
C ILE A 118 1.94 -14.69 -9.33
N GLU A 119 1.16 -15.77 -9.29
CA GLU A 119 0.08 -16.02 -10.24
C GLU A 119 -1.24 -15.62 -9.59
N ALA A 120 -1.92 -14.61 -10.16
CA ALA A 120 -3.25 -14.22 -9.70
C ALA A 120 -4.29 -15.29 -10.09
N LEU A 121 -4.92 -15.91 -9.09
CA LEU A 121 -6.04 -16.84 -9.30
C LEU A 121 -7.38 -16.09 -9.23
N GLU A 122 -7.48 -15.09 -8.35
CA GLU A 122 -8.63 -14.22 -8.21
C GLU A 122 -8.18 -12.78 -7.94
N ARG A 123 -8.83 -11.83 -8.62
CA ARG A 123 -8.54 -10.39 -8.58
C ARG A 123 -9.56 -9.68 -7.69
N THR A 124 -9.14 -8.62 -7.01
CA THR A 124 -10.08 -7.71 -6.35
C THR A 124 -10.88 -6.98 -7.44
N ASN A 125 -12.21 -6.99 -7.35
CA ASN A 125 -13.04 -6.18 -8.23
C ASN A 125 -12.98 -4.74 -7.73
N VAL A 126 -12.20 -3.88 -8.38
CA VAL A 126 -11.89 -2.55 -7.82
C VAL A 126 -13.11 -1.66 -7.80
N LEU A 127 -13.98 -1.71 -8.81
CA LEU A 127 -15.22 -0.94 -8.79
C LEU A 127 -16.14 -1.37 -7.64
N ARG A 128 -16.47 -2.66 -7.57
CA ARG A 128 -17.48 -3.19 -6.64
C ARG A 128 -16.97 -3.23 -5.21
N ASP A 129 -15.76 -3.71 -4.97
CA ASP A 129 -15.26 -4.01 -3.61
C ASP A 129 -14.48 -2.83 -3.00
N VAL A 130 -14.11 -1.81 -3.80
CA VAL A 130 -13.24 -0.71 -3.34
C VAL A 130 -13.88 0.67 -3.64
N LEU A 131 -14.09 1.01 -4.91
CA LEU A 131 -14.54 2.36 -5.29
C LEU A 131 -16.00 2.64 -4.91
N SER A 132 -16.88 1.63 -4.94
CA SER A 132 -18.27 1.77 -4.45
C SER A 132 -18.35 2.16 -2.97
N CYS A 133 -17.36 1.74 -2.17
CA CYS A 133 -17.25 2.03 -0.75
C CYS A 133 -16.48 3.33 -0.45
N THR A 134 -15.92 3.98 -1.48
CA THR A 134 -15.04 5.16 -1.37
C THR A 134 -15.44 6.27 -2.35
N PRO A 135 -16.67 6.81 -2.25
CA PRO A 135 -17.18 7.84 -3.17
C PRO A 135 -16.31 9.10 -3.23
N HIS A 136 -15.52 9.37 -2.18
CA HIS A 136 -14.61 10.53 -2.12
C HIS A 136 -13.16 10.20 -2.54
N CYS A 137 -12.90 9.00 -3.07
CA CYS A 137 -11.58 8.60 -3.52
C CYS A 137 -11.11 9.50 -4.67
N ALA A 138 -9.96 10.15 -4.46
CA ALA A 138 -9.31 11.02 -5.44
C ALA A 138 -8.00 10.42 -5.95
N GLY A 139 -7.37 9.50 -5.21
CA GLY A 139 -6.10 8.90 -5.57
C GLY A 139 -5.91 7.44 -5.14
N ILE A 140 -5.29 6.63 -5.98
CA ILE A 140 -4.82 5.28 -5.65
C ILE A 140 -3.30 5.23 -5.82
N LEU A 141 -2.60 4.97 -4.73
CA LEU A 141 -1.15 4.88 -4.65
C LEU A 141 -0.74 3.42 -4.69
N THR A 142 -0.31 2.97 -5.87
CA THR A 142 0.11 1.58 -6.07
C THR A 142 1.55 1.36 -5.63
N THR A 143 1.83 0.22 -5.01
CA THR A 143 3.16 -0.05 -4.43
C THR A 143 3.95 -1.00 -5.31
N GLY A 144 4.62 -0.46 -6.33
CA GLY A 144 5.41 -1.22 -7.29
C GLY A 144 4.70 -1.49 -8.62
N THR A 145 5.46 -2.03 -9.57
CA THR A 145 5.01 -2.17 -10.97
C THR A 145 3.87 -3.15 -11.13
N LEU A 146 3.91 -4.31 -10.44
CA LEU A 146 2.92 -5.36 -10.64
C LEU A 146 1.53 -4.87 -10.24
N ALA A 147 1.39 -4.35 -9.01
CA ALA A 147 0.16 -3.73 -8.52
C ALA A 147 -0.38 -2.66 -9.49
N PHE A 148 0.49 -1.76 -9.96
CA PHE A 148 0.11 -0.71 -10.92
C PHE A 148 -0.47 -1.29 -12.20
N THR A 149 0.27 -2.19 -12.88
CA THR A 149 -0.18 -2.76 -14.15
C THR A 149 -1.48 -3.54 -14.02
N MET A 150 -1.61 -4.28 -12.91
CA MET A 150 -2.78 -5.08 -12.60
C MET A 150 -4.01 -4.20 -12.31
N LEU A 151 -3.82 -3.07 -11.64
CA LEU A 151 -4.88 -2.08 -11.43
C LEU A 151 -5.34 -1.45 -12.75
N LEU A 152 -4.39 -1.10 -13.64
CA LEU A 152 -4.74 -0.58 -14.97
C LEU A 152 -5.57 -1.59 -15.78
N ASP A 153 -5.17 -2.87 -15.77
CA ASP A 153 -5.88 -3.96 -16.44
C ASP A 153 -7.33 -4.13 -15.95
N ASP A 154 -7.63 -3.78 -14.70
CA ASP A 154 -8.98 -3.85 -14.13
C ASP A 154 -9.79 -2.61 -14.54
N LEU A 155 -9.22 -1.42 -14.32
CA LEU A 155 -9.88 -0.15 -14.56
C LEU A 155 -10.09 0.17 -16.06
N CYS A 156 -9.29 -0.41 -16.96
CA CYS A 156 -9.44 -0.19 -18.41
C CYS A 156 -10.77 -0.72 -18.96
N ALA A 157 -11.43 -1.65 -18.26
CA ALA A 157 -12.75 -2.14 -18.64
C ALA A 157 -13.88 -1.13 -18.34
N HIS A 158 -13.58 -0.10 -17.55
CA HIS A 158 -14.57 0.79 -16.93
C HIS A 158 -14.29 2.28 -17.17
N GLY A 159 -13.28 2.62 -17.96
CA GLY A 159 -12.90 3.99 -18.24
C GLY A 159 -11.65 4.10 -19.09
N THR A 160 -11.17 5.33 -19.23
CA THR A 160 -9.97 5.66 -20.00
C THR A 160 -8.90 6.25 -19.09
N PHE A 161 -7.66 6.26 -19.54
CA PHE A 161 -6.57 6.89 -18.81
C PHE A 161 -6.06 8.10 -19.58
N LEU A 162 -5.73 9.16 -18.86
CA LEU A 162 -5.06 10.36 -19.35
C LEU A 162 -3.67 10.48 -18.71
N THR A 163 -2.72 11.04 -19.47
CA THR A 163 -1.41 11.42 -18.96
C THR A 163 -1.51 12.65 -18.04
N SER A 164 -0.39 13.03 -17.41
CA SER A 164 -0.30 14.28 -16.65
C SER A 164 -0.58 15.53 -17.50
N SER A 165 -0.36 15.48 -18.82
CA SER A 165 -0.70 16.57 -19.75
C SER A 165 -2.15 16.55 -20.24
N GLY A 166 -2.97 15.58 -19.79
CA GLY A 166 -4.35 15.41 -20.21
C GLY A 166 -4.51 14.67 -21.54
N ALA A 167 -3.43 14.21 -22.17
CA ALA A 167 -3.51 13.42 -23.40
C ALA A 167 -4.02 12.00 -23.12
N PRO A 168 -4.85 11.40 -23.98
CA PRO A 168 -5.26 10.01 -23.84
C PRO A 168 -4.07 9.05 -23.82
N VAL A 169 -4.09 8.06 -22.93
CA VAL A 169 -3.11 6.98 -22.91
C VAL A 169 -3.57 5.90 -23.89
N GLU A 170 -2.92 5.86 -25.04
CA GLU A 170 -3.20 4.81 -26.03
C GLU A 170 -2.72 3.44 -25.54
N ALA A 171 -3.47 2.40 -25.91
CA ALA A 171 -3.02 1.03 -25.74
C ALA A 171 -1.87 0.79 -26.72
N VAL A 172 -0.67 0.54 -26.20
CA VAL A 172 0.54 0.44 -27.01
C VAL A 172 0.51 -0.82 -27.88
N PHE A 173 0.02 -1.94 -27.35
CA PHE A 173 -0.15 -3.21 -28.09
C PHE A 173 -1.18 -4.12 -27.41
N LYS A 174 -1.80 -5.03 -28.16
CA LYS A 174 -2.58 -6.15 -27.59
C LYS A 174 -1.65 -7.32 -27.29
N THR A 175 -1.75 -7.89 -26.09
CA THR A 175 -1.07 -9.16 -25.76
C THR A 175 -1.57 -10.30 -26.66
N ARG A 176 -0.88 -11.45 -26.69
CA ARG A 176 -1.40 -12.68 -27.37
C ARG A 176 -2.81 -13.09 -26.92
N ARG A 177 -3.26 -12.62 -25.74
CA ARG A 177 -4.59 -12.85 -25.18
C ARG A 177 -5.57 -11.69 -25.45
N GLY A 178 -5.22 -10.76 -26.35
CA GLY A 178 -6.06 -9.63 -26.75
C GLY A 178 -6.10 -8.45 -25.77
N LYS A 179 -5.53 -8.57 -24.57
CA LYS A 179 -5.56 -7.49 -23.55
C LYS A 179 -4.70 -6.29 -23.97
N PRO A 180 -5.19 -5.04 -23.83
CA PRO A 180 -4.40 -3.85 -24.07
C PRO A 180 -3.25 -3.77 -23.07
N LYS A 181 -2.08 -3.31 -23.52
CA LYS A 181 -0.95 -2.95 -22.66
C LYS A 181 -0.78 -1.44 -22.73
N HIS A 182 -0.84 -0.78 -21.58
CA HIS A 182 -0.71 0.68 -21.49
C HIS A 182 0.76 1.11 -21.36
N HIS A 183 1.05 2.35 -21.72
CA HIS A 183 2.33 2.97 -21.40
C HIS A 183 2.44 3.10 -19.87
N ILE A 184 3.46 2.48 -19.29
CA ILE A 184 3.70 2.52 -17.85
C ILE A 184 4.58 3.75 -17.57
N PRO A 185 4.10 4.74 -16.80
CA PRO A 185 4.91 5.90 -16.46
C PRO A 185 6.14 5.48 -15.64
N PRO A 186 7.21 6.32 -15.61
CA PRO A 186 8.34 6.09 -14.72
C PRO A 186 7.89 6.05 -13.25
N MET A 187 8.77 5.55 -12.38
CA MET A 187 8.48 5.47 -10.94
C MET A 187 8.26 6.88 -10.40
N GLY A 188 7.18 7.07 -9.61
CA GLY A 188 6.72 8.38 -9.16
C GLY A 188 5.79 9.09 -10.14
N GLY A 189 5.66 8.60 -11.37
CA GLY A 189 4.67 9.10 -12.32
C GLY A 189 3.25 8.64 -11.97
N TYR A 190 2.28 9.22 -12.65
CA TYR A 190 0.86 9.00 -12.40
C TYR A 190 0.05 9.13 -13.69
N LEU A 191 -1.13 8.52 -13.70
CA LEU A 191 -2.15 8.66 -14.73
C LEU A 191 -3.45 9.12 -14.09
N LYS A 192 -4.34 9.75 -14.85
CA LYS A 192 -5.70 10.04 -14.42
C LYS A 192 -6.65 9.04 -15.06
N TRP A 193 -7.30 8.21 -14.26
CA TRP A 193 -8.40 7.37 -14.74
C TRP A 193 -9.70 8.17 -14.75
N VAL A 194 -10.39 8.13 -15.88
CA VAL A 194 -11.69 8.78 -16.09
C VAL A 194 -12.71 7.68 -16.35
N PRO A 195 -13.70 7.49 -15.47
CA PRO A 195 -14.75 6.50 -15.67
C PRO A 195 -15.53 6.75 -16.97
N SER A 196 -16.00 5.68 -17.61
CA SER A 196 -16.95 5.80 -18.71
C SER A 196 -18.33 6.24 -18.21
N GLU A 197 -19.19 6.72 -19.11
CA GLU A 197 -20.58 7.10 -18.78
C GLU A 197 -21.41 5.95 -18.20
N ALA A 198 -21.07 4.70 -18.55
CA ALA A 198 -21.73 3.51 -18.03
C ALA A 198 -21.16 3.02 -16.67
N CYS A 199 -20.10 3.65 -16.17
CA CYS A 199 -19.47 3.27 -14.91
C CYS A 199 -20.31 3.74 -13.72
N SER A 200 -20.50 2.87 -12.73
CA SER A 200 -21.22 3.20 -11.49
C SER A 200 -20.44 4.17 -10.58
N PHE A 201 -19.14 4.34 -10.81
CA PHE A 201 -18.30 5.33 -10.13
C PHE A 201 -18.06 6.49 -11.08
N CYS A 202 -18.44 7.72 -10.68
CA CYS A 202 -18.49 8.86 -11.61
C CYS A 202 -17.31 9.83 -11.49
N SER A 203 -16.48 9.71 -10.45
CA SER A 203 -15.37 10.63 -10.21
C SER A 203 -14.09 10.14 -10.87
N ALA A 204 -13.29 11.06 -11.41
CA ALA A 204 -11.96 10.72 -11.89
C ALA A 204 -11.01 10.45 -10.73
N VAL A 205 -10.12 9.47 -10.89
CA VAL A 205 -9.16 9.04 -9.86
C VAL A 205 -7.74 9.09 -10.39
N TRP A 206 -6.83 9.66 -9.62
CA TRP A 206 -5.40 9.66 -9.94
C TRP A 206 -4.76 8.34 -9.53
N ILE A 207 -4.02 7.71 -10.44
CA ILE A 207 -3.34 6.44 -10.20
C ILE A 207 -1.84 6.69 -10.18
N TYR A 208 -1.24 6.60 -8.99
CA TYR A 208 0.18 6.86 -8.78
C TYR A 208 0.97 5.55 -8.81
N ARG A 209 2.09 5.56 -9.53
CA ARG A 209 3.07 4.47 -9.53
C ARG A 209 4.16 4.74 -8.50
N CYS A 210 3.88 4.45 -7.24
CA CYS A 210 4.87 4.61 -6.16
C CYS A 210 5.91 3.47 -6.18
N PRO A 211 7.12 3.69 -5.63
CA PRO A 211 8.09 2.61 -5.43
C PRO A 211 7.51 1.52 -4.53
N SER A 212 7.92 0.27 -4.76
CA SER A 212 7.66 -0.80 -3.79
C SER A 212 8.30 -0.44 -2.45
N THR A 213 7.55 -0.64 -1.36
CA THR A 213 8.05 -0.44 0.00
C THR A 213 8.85 -1.63 0.52
N SER A 214 8.91 -2.74 -0.22
CA SER A 214 9.81 -3.86 0.09
C SER A 214 11.28 -3.42 0.09
N ARG A 215 12.07 -3.94 1.02
CA ARG A 215 13.54 -3.76 1.01
C ARG A 215 14.25 -4.47 -0.14
N ALA A 216 13.54 -5.34 -0.87
CA ALA A 216 14.07 -5.94 -2.10
C ALA A 216 14.29 -4.91 -3.21
N LEU A 217 13.57 -3.77 -3.19
CA LEU A 217 13.86 -2.63 -4.05
C LEU A 217 15.01 -1.83 -3.42
N PRO A 218 16.18 -1.68 -4.08
CA PRO A 218 17.34 -0.99 -3.53
C PRO A 218 17.18 0.54 -3.66
N LEU A 219 16.15 1.08 -3.00
CA LEU A 219 15.84 2.50 -2.92
C LEU A 219 15.85 2.94 -1.46
N LYS A 220 16.51 4.07 -1.15
CA LYS A 220 16.59 4.57 0.22
C LYS A 220 15.21 4.89 0.78
N LEU A 221 15.05 4.77 2.10
CA LEU A 221 13.79 5.10 2.78
C LEU A 221 13.34 6.53 2.48
N GLU A 222 14.26 7.48 2.46
CA GLU A 222 13.99 8.89 2.14
C GLU A 222 13.41 9.05 0.73
N ASP A 223 14.02 8.41 -0.27
CA ASP A 223 13.55 8.46 -1.66
C ASP A 223 12.17 7.81 -1.80
N LYS A 224 11.94 6.66 -1.15
CA LYS A 224 10.61 6.04 -1.06
C LYS A 224 9.62 7.05 -0.47
N THR A 225 9.94 7.59 0.70
CA THR A 225 9.10 8.55 1.43
C THR A 225 8.75 9.76 0.58
N ARG A 226 9.71 10.33 -0.17
CA ARG A 226 9.46 11.47 -1.06
C ARG A 226 8.36 11.19 -2.07
N HIS A 227 8.37 10.02 -2.72
CA HIS A 227 7.34 9.65 -3.68
C HIS A 227 5.95 9.53 -3.05
N TYR A 228 5.84 8.89 -1.89
CA TYR A 228 4.57 8.76 -1.18
C TYR A 228 4.10 10.12 -0.65
N ARG A 229 4.99 10.94 -0.08
CA ARG A 229 4.66 12.28 0.42
C ARG A 229 4.06 13.17 -0.68
N LEU A 230 4.67 13.20 -1.87
CA LEU A 230 4.16 13.98 -3.00
C LEU A 230 2.77 13.50 -3.46
N ALA A 231 2.55 12.19 -3.55
CA ALA A 231 1.27 11.63 -3.96
C ALA A 231 0.17 11.85 -2.90
N VAL A 232 0.50 11.73 -1.61
CA VAL A 232 -0.43 12.00 -0.50
C VAL A 232 -0.80 13.49 -0.45
N ALA A 233 0.19 14.37 -0.50
CA ALA A 233 0.00 15.83 -0.41
C ALA A 233 -0.82 16.42 -1.56
N ALA A 234 -0.95 15.72 -2.68
CA ALA A 234 -1.81 16.11 -3.79
C ALA A 234 -3.32 15.99 -3.46
N HIS A 235 -3.69 15.27 -2.41
CA HIS A 235 -5.09 14.94 -2.09
C HIS A 235 -5.49 15.22 -0.63
N ILE A 236 -4.52 15.19 0.28
CA ILE A 236 -4.75 15.38 1.72
C ILE A 236 -3.68 16.34 2.25
N PRO A 237 -4.06 17.37 3.03
CA PRO A 237 -3.09 18.21 3.71
C PRO A 237 -2.23 17.38 4.68
N VAL A 238 -0.92 17.45 4.56
CA VAL A 238 0.03 16.77 5.46
C VAL A 238 1.19 17.72 5.83
N PRO A 239 1.84 17.55 7.02
CA PRO A 239 1.55 16.54 8.03
C PRO A 239 0.19 16.79 8.71
N LEU A 240 -0.43 15.72 9.18
CA LEU A 240 -1.61 15.84 10.04
C LEU A 240 -1.10 16.15 11.46
N MET A 241 -1.83 16.92 12.26
CA MET A 241 -1.39 17.30 13.61
C MET A 241 -0.91 16.09 14.43
N SER A 242 -0.03 16.35 15.41
CA SER A 242 0.74 15.41 16.24
C SER A 242 0.13 14.01 16.39
N ALA A 243 0.96 12.97 16.19
CA ALA A 243 0.58 11.56 16.37
C ALA A 243 -0.26 11.36 17.65
N PRO A 244 -1.33 10.55 17.61
CA PRO A 244 -2.13 10.31 18.80
C PRO A 244 -1.24 9.79 19.92
N ALA A 245 -1.32 10.46 21.08
CA ALA A 245 -0.64 10.05 22.30
C ALA A 245 -0.83 8.54 22.50
N SER A 246 0.23 7.84 22.91
CA SER A 246 0.11 6.42 23.26
C SER A 246 -1.07 6.28 24.20
N VAL A 247 -2.06 5.46 23.84
CA VAL A 247 -3.14 5.10 24.76
C VAL A 247 -2.45 4.43 25.94
N ALA A 248 -2.25 5.18 27.02
CA ALA A 248 -1.80 4.61 28.27
C ALA A 248 -2.87 3.57 28.66
N ASN A 249 -2.44 2.32 28.86
CA ASN A 249 -3.31 1.25 29.30
C ASN A 249 -4.04 1.69 30.57
N THR A 250 -5.34 1.98 30.45
CA THR A 250 -6.30 1.92 31.55
C THR A 250 -7.02 0.60 31.51
#